data_AF-A0A1Q8G333-F1
#
_entry.id   AF-A0A1Q8G333-F1
#
_cell.length_a   1.000
_cell.length_b   1.000
_cell.length_c   1.000
_cell.angle_alpha   90.00
_cell.angle_beta   90.00
_cell.angle_gamma   90.00
#
_symmetry.space_group_name_H-M   'P 1'
#
loop_
_entity.id
_entity.type
_entity.pdbx_description
1 polymer ?
#
loop_
_entity_poly.entity_id
_entity_poly.type
_entity_poly.pdbx_seq_one_letter_code
_entity_poly.pdbx_strand_id
1 'polypeptide(L)'
;MNPSILHAMQVLTADDPRGESSQPVIVVLTRISEPSQHSSKARWTLAFIGPLQEFHQSFIHRMARDFDKGAYLDRFHRSIRGGDFTRTLNRSIERAQSLTANTLRRHGVGAVTWSEEEATATGIKDLPMVVQVPFFMDNRYGFEIKTDEDAQRLLLCTLNLKRLAKQSGKCDPLYTGRPMLEQPARLKAASAH
;
A
#
# COMPACT_ATOMS: atom_id res chain seq x y z
N MET A 1 -16.33 -13.64 0.40
CA MET A 1 -14.86 -13.51 0.47
C MET A 1 -14.39 -14.37 1.63
N ASN A 2 -13.37 -15.22 1.42
CA ASN A 2 -12.75 -15.92 2.54
C ASN A 2 -12.00 -14.91 3.41
N PRO A 3 -12.09 -15.01 4.75
CA PRO A 3 -11.43 -14.06 5.63
C PRO A 3 -9.91 -14.16 5.50
N SER A 4 -9.19 -13.06 5.68
CA SER A 4 -7.72 -13.07 5.67
C SER A 4 -7.19 -13.16 7.11
N ILE A 5 -6.09 -13.88 7.31
CA ILE A 5 -5.42 -13.90 8.62
C ILE A 5 -4.50 -12.68 8.71
N LEU A 6 -4.75 -11.79 9.68
CA LEU A 6 -3.88 -10.66 9.99
C LEU A 6 -2.83 -11.10 11.03
N HIS A 7 -1.56 -11.01 10.64
CA HIS A 7 -0.42 -11.34 11.50
C HIS A 7 0.20 -10.11 12.17
N ALA A 8 0.26 -8.99 11.44
CA ALA A 8 0.90 -7.77 11.92
C ALA A 8 0.42 -6.54 11.15
N MET A 9 0.64 -5.36 11.74
CA MET A 9 0.38 -4.06 11.13
C MET A 9 1.45 -3.06 11.54
N GLN A 10 1.90 -2.25 10.59
CA GLN A 10 2.85 -1.17 10.78
C GLN A 10 2.28 0.11 10.17
N VAL A 11 2.38 1.21 10.92
CA VAL A 11 2.06 2.56 10.42
C VAL A 11 3.37 3.30 10.21
N LEU A 12 3.49 3.98 9.08
CA LEU A 12 4.62 4.82 8.72
C LEU A 12 4.10 6.21 8.33
N THR A 13 4.95 7.22 8.50
CA THR A 13 4.63 8.62 8.19
C THR A 13 5.66 9.18 7.21
N ALA A 14 5.24 10.11 6.37
CA ALA A 14 6.14 10.88 5.51
C ALA A 14 5.59 12.28 5.30
N ASP A 15 6.45 13.21 4.92
CA ASP A 15 6.00 14.52 4.44
C ASP A 15 5.25 14.36 3.12
N ASP A 16 4.36 15.31 2.80
CA ASP A 16 3.66 15.30 1.52
C ASP A 16 4.62 15.72 0.40
N PRO A 17 5.00 14.81 -0.53
CA PRO A 17 5.96 15.13 -1.59
C PRO A 17 5.43 16.15 -2.60
N ARG A 18 4.13 16.49 -2.57
CA ARG A 18 3.53 17.50 -3.43
C ARG A 18 3.63 18.91 -2.84
N GLY A 19 3.95 19.03 -1.55
CA GLY A 19 3.96 20.30 -0.83
C GLY A 19 2.57 20.95 -0.65
N GLU A 20 1.49 20.21 -0.91
CA GLU A 20 0.11 20.70 -0.83
C GLU A 20 -0.42 20.81 0.62
N SER A 21 0.22 20.13 1.57
CA SER A 21 -0.24 20.01 2.96
C SER A 21 0.93 19.93 3.93
N SER A 22 0.79 20.57 5.09
CA SER A 22 1.71 20.43 6.23
C SER A 22 1.45 19.18 7.08
N GLN A 23 0.32 18.49 6.85
CA GLN A 23 0.02 17.22 7.51
C GLN A 23 0.77 16.06 6.86
N PRO A 24 1.18 15.06 7.66
CA PRO A 24 1.88 13.90 7.14
C PRO A 24 0.98 13.02 6.27
N VAL A 25 1.61 12.33 5.33
CA VAL A 25 1.07 11.20 4.60
C VAL A 25 1.24 9.95 5.45
N ILE A 26 0.15 9.20 5.61
CA ILE A 26 0.10 7.95 6.37
C ILE A 26 0.22 6.78 5.41
N VAL A 27 1.12 5.85 5.73
CA VAL A 27 1.27 4.56 5.03
C VAL A 27 0.99 3.44 6.02
N VAL A 28 0.06 2.54 5.68
CA VAL A 28 -0.27 1.37 6.49
C VAL A 28 0.21 0.12 5.77
N LEU A 29 1.11 -0.63 6.40
CA LEU A 29 1.50 -1.96 5.98
C LEU A 29 0.77 -3.00 6.82
N THR A 30 0.27 -4.05 6.18
CA THR A 30 -0.33 -5.20 6.88
C THR A 30 0.33 -6.48 6.43
N ARG A 31 0.56 -7.41 7.35
CA ARG A 31 1.07 -8.75 7.05
C ARG A 31 -0.09 -9.73 7.10
N ILE A 32 -0.42 -10.33 5.96
CA ILE A 32 -1.60 -11.20 5.83
C ILE A 32 -1.28 -12.54 5.17
N SER A 33 -2.07 -13.56 5.48
CA SER A 33 -2.11 -14.84 4.75
C SER A 33 -3.55 -15.28 4.50
N GLU A 34 -3.75 -16.16 3.53
CA GLU A 34 -5.05 -16.84 3.36
C GLU A 34 -5.23 -17.92 4.42
N PRO A 35 -6.48 -18.32 4.76
CA PRO A 35 -6.74 -19.34 5.78
C PRO A 35 -6.13 -20.70 5.48
N SER A 36 -6.04 -21.06 4.20
CA SER A 36 -5.45 -22.32 3.73
C SER A 36 -3.92 -22.28 3.65
N GLN A 37 -3.30 -21.10 3.83
CA GLN A 37 -1.86 -20.92 3.73
C GLN A 37 -1.19 -21.00 5.09
N HIS A 38 -0.06 -21.72 5.15
CA HIS A 38 0.80 -21.73 6.34
C HIS A 38 1.28 -20.31 6.69
N SER A 39 1.39 -19.99 7.98
CA SER A 39 1.76 -18.64 8.48
C SER A 39 3.11 -18.13 7.97
N SER A 40 4.03 -19.05 7.65
CA SER A 40 5.32 -18.72 7.01
C SER A 40 5.17 -18.09 5.62
N LYS A 41 4.03 -18.29 4.95
CA LYS A 41 3.70 -17.65 3.65
C LYS A 41 3.07 -16.26 3.80
N ALA A 42 2.86 -15.78 5.04
CA ALA A 42 2.28 -14.48 5.27
C ALA A 42 3.16 -13.36 4.71
N ARG A 43 2.57 -12.54 3.83
CA ARG A 43 3.25 -11.46 3.09
C ARG A 43 2.77 -10.10 3.56
N TRP A 44 3.68 -9.14 3.55
CA TRP A 44 3.34 -7.74 3.74
C TRP A 44 2.66 -7.17 2.51
N THR A 45 1.78 -6.20 2.72
CA THR A 45 1.09 -5.47 1.66
C THR A 45 0.74 -4.05 2.11
N LEU A 46 0.63 -3.12 1.16
CA LEU A 46 0.27 -1.71 1.38
C LEU A 46 -1.23 -1.56 1.59
N ALA A 47 -1.73 -1.61 2.82
CA ALA A 47 -3.17 -1.47 3.09
C ALA A 47 -3.71 -0.06 2.81
N PHE A 48 -2.88 0.98 2.98
CA PHE A 48 -3.27 2.37 2.75
C PHE A 48 -2.05 3.24 2.50
N ILE A 49 -2.21 4.26 1.65
CA ILE A 49 -1.31 5.41 1.50
C ILE A 49 -2.21 6.63 1.34
N GLY A 50 -2.06 7.68 2.12
CA GLY A 50 -2.86 8.89 1.90
C GLY A 50 -2.73 9.94 3.00
N PRO A 51 -3.34 11.11 2.82
CA PRO A 51 -3.31 12.17 3.83
C PRO A 51 -3.90 11.73 5.17
N LEU A 52 -3.39 12.29 6.27
CA LEU A 52 -3.87 12.01 7.63
C LEU A 52 -5.39 12.18 7.77
N GLN A 53 -5.97 13.21 7.17
CA GLN A 53 -7.42 13.44 7.22
C GLN A 53 -8.21 12.27 6.59
N GLU A 54 -7.79 11.79 5.42
CA GLU A 54 -8.44 10.67 4.72
C GLU A 54 -8.30 9.37 5.51
N PHE A 55 -7.14 9.17 6.15
CA PHE A 55 -6.90 8.03 7.03
C PHE A 55 -7.93 7.98 8.16
N HIS A 56 -8.14 9.08 8.89
CA HIS A 56 -9.11 9.13 9.98
C HIS A 56 -10.56 9.01 9.50
N GLN A 57 -10.93 9.75 8.44
CA GLN A 57 -12.33 9.83 8.00
C GLN A 57 -12.82 8.58 7.25
N SER A 58 -11.94 7.89 6.53
CA SER A 58 -12.34 6.80 5.64
C SER A 58 -11.72 5.46 6.02
N PHE A 59 -10.39 5.39 6.14
CA PHE A 59 -9.69 4.12 6.33
C PHE A 59 -10.08 3.44 7.64
N ILE A 60 -9.96 4.15 8.78
CA ILE A 60 -10.16 3.56 10.10
C ILE A 60 -11.58 2.99 10.24
N HIS A 61 -12.58 3.79 9.90
CA HIS A 61 -13.99 3.39 10.04
C HIS A 61 -14.34 2.22 9.12
N ARG A 62 -13.81 2.19 7.89
CA ARG A 62 -14.10 1.08 6.99
C ARG A 62 -13.41 -0.21 7.43
N MET A 63 -12.13 -0.14 7.76
CA MET A 63 -11.40 -1.31 8.25
C MET A 63 -12.06 -1.85 9.52
N ALA A 64 -12.40 -1.01 10.50
CA ALA A 64 -13.10 -1.46 11.71
C ALA A 64 -14.40 -2.23 11.38
N ARG A 65 -15.19 -1.76 10.41
CA ARG A 65 -16.40 -2.48 9.94
C ARG A 65 -16.07 -3.80 9.25
N ASP A 66 -15.00 -3.86 8.46
CA ASP A 66 -14.59 -5.12 7.81
C ASP A 66 -14.14 -6.15 8.84
N PHE A 67 -13.48 -5.71 9.91
CA PHE A 67 -13.16 -6.52 11.09
C PHE A 67 -14.43 -7.04 11.78
N ASP A 68 -15.41 -6.16 12.07
CA ASP A 68 -16.69 -6.56 12.69
C ASP A 68 -17.50 -7.54 11.82
N LYS A 69 -17.35 -7.48 10.50
CA LYS A 69 -17.94 -8.43 9.55
C LYS A 69 -17.18 -9.76 9.44
N GLY A 70 -16.10 -9.92 10.21
CA GLY A 70 -15.28 -11.12 10.20
C GLY A 70 -14.38 -11.25 8.97
N ALA A 71 -14.08 -10.17 8.25
CA ALA A 71 -13.16 -10.21 7.11
C ALA A 71 -11.72 -10.56 7.51
N TYR A 72 -11.38 -10.43 8.79
CA TYR A 72 -10.05 -10.71 9.32
C TYR A 72 -10.09 -11.66 10.53
N LEU A 73 -9.12 -12.57 10.55
CA LEU A 73 -8.82 -13.45 11.68
C LEU A 73 -7.48 -13.07 12.31
N ASP A 74 -7.28 -13.35 13.59
CA ASP A 74 -5.97 -13.31 14.24
C ASP A 74 -5.11 -14.51 13.82
N ARG A 75 -3.84 -14.51 14.21
CA ARG A 75 -2.89 -15.61 13.97
C ARG A 75 -3.33 -16.97 14.55
N PHE A 76 -4.35 -16.98 15.42
CA PHE A 76 -4.96 -18.17 16.01
C PHE A 76 -6.32 -18.51 15.37
N HIS A 77 -6.62 -17.94 14.20
CA HIS A 77 -7.85 -18.16 13.44
C HIS A 77 -9.13 -17.68 14.15
N ARG A 78 -9.02 -16.73 15.08
CA ARG A 78 -10.18 -16.14 15.78
C ARG A 78 -10.58 -14.83 15.11
N SER A 79 -11.88 -14.58 15.00
CA SER A 79 -12.39 -13.30 14.50
C SER A 79 -11.91 -12.15 15.37
N ILE A 80 -11.41 -11.09 14.74
CA ILE A 80 -10.98 -9.87 15.41
C ILE A 80 -12.10 -8.83 15.30
N ARG A 81 -12.50 -8.22 16.42
CA ARG A 81 -13.51 -7.14 16.40
C ARG A 81 -12.90 -5.81 15.99
N GLY A 82 -13.71 -4.91 15.43
CA GLY A 82 -13.31 -3.57 15.01
C GLY A 82 -12.67 -2.77 16.15
N GLY A 83 -13.19 -2.89 17.38
CA GLY A 83 -12.60 -2.24 18.55
C GLY A 83 -11.19 -2.73 18.92
N ASP A 84 -10.88 -4.02 18.69
CA ASP A 84 -9.53 -4.57 18.89
C ASP A 84 -8.58 -4.11 17.77
N PHE A 85 -9.09 -4.00 16.54
CA PHE A 85 -8.38 -3.40 15.42
C PHE A 85 -7.98 -1.95 15.73
N THR A 86 -8.92 -1.10 16.15
CA THR A 86 -8.64 0.31 16.48
C THR A 86 -7.61 0.44 17.60
N ARG A 87 -7.71 -0.38 18.65
CA ARG A 87 -6.69 -0.41 19.72
C ARG A 87 -5.30 -0.80 19.20
N THR A 88 -5.23 -1.76 18.28
CA THR A 88 -3.97 -2.16 17.65
C THR A 88 -3.43 -1.06 16.74
N LEU A 89 -4.30 -0.40 15.97
CA LEU A 89 -3.96 0.71 15.10
C LEU A 89 -3.39 1.90 15.89
N ASN A 90 -4.04 2.31 16.97
CA ASN A 90 -3.56 3.41 17.81
C ASN A 90 -2.16 3.14 18.36
N ARG A 91 -1.90 1.91 18.84
CA ARG A 91 -0.55 1.51 19.26
C ARG A 91 0.47 1.54 18.12
N SER A 92 0.07 1.20 16.90
CA SER A 92 0.94 1.32 15.72
C SER A 92 1.20 2.78 15.33
N ILE A 93 0.21 3.67 15.50
CA ILE A 93 0.35 5.12 15.26
C ILE A 93 1.33 5.75 16.26
N GLU A 94 1.21 5.41 17.55
CA GLU A 94 2.14 5.87 18.60
C GLU A 94 3.59 5.46 18.33
N ARG A 95 3.79 4.38 17.58
CA ARG A 95 5.11 3.83 17.20
C ARG A 95 5.44 4.11 15.74
N ALA A 96 4.71 5.00 15.08
CA ALA A 96 4.91 5.28 13.67
C ALA A 96 6.32 5.85 13.45
N GLN A 97 6.96 5.37 12.40
CA GLN A 97 8.30 5.79 12.00
C GLN A 97 8.25 6.44 10.64
N SER A 98 9.24 7.29 10.34
CA SER A 98 9.39 7.88 9.03
C SER A 98 9.55 6.80 7.95
N LEU A 99 8.89 7.01 6.82
CA LEU A 99 9.02 6.17 5.64
C LEU A 99 10.44 6.28 5.08
N THR A 100 11.07 5.13 4.88
CA THR A 100 12.35 5.01 4.17
C THR A 100 12.30 3.79 3.26
N ALA A 101 13.11 3.78 2.20
CA ALA A 101 13.29 2.61 1.34
C ALA A 101 13.82 1.41 2.12
N ASN A 102 14.66 1.63 3.13
CA ASN A 102 15.13 0.55 4.00
C ASN A 102 13.97 -0.08 4.79
N THR A 103 13.06 0.72 5.34
CA THR A 103 11.88 0.19 6.06
C THR A 103 10.96 -0.58 5.10
N LEU A 104 10.69 -0.06 3.90
CA LEU A 104 9.89 -0.77 2.89
C LEU A 104 10.51 -2.12 2.50
N ARG A 105 11.81 -2.14 2.19
CA ARG A 105 12.54 -3.37 1.82
C ARG A 105 12.59 -4.40 2.95
N ARG A 106 12.75 -3.97 4.21
CA ARG A 106 12.66 -4.86 5.39
C ARG A 106 11.30 -5.55 5.51
N HIS A 107 10.25 -4.95 4.94
CA HIS A 107 8.91 -5.52 4.85
C HIS A 107 8.67 -6.22 3.49
N GLY A 108 9.70 -6.48 2.69
CA GLY A 108 9.55 -7.14 1.39
C GLY A 108 8.91 -6.27 0.29
N VAL A 109 8.75 -4.96 0.54
CA VAL A 109 8.29 -3.99 -0.46
C VAL A 109 9.52 -3.49 -1.21
N GLY A 110 10.03 -4.31 -2.14
CA GLY A 110 11.22 -4.00 -2.93
C GLY A 110 10.92 -3.37 -4.28
N ALA A 111 9.68 -3.45 -4.75
CA ALA A 111 9.25 -2.96 -6.04
C ALA A 111 7.74 -2.76 -6.07
N VAL A 112 7.30 -1.80 -6.89
CA VAL A 112 5.90 -1.39 -7.00
C VAL A 112 5.50 -1.22 -8.46
N THR A 113 4.28 -1.62 -8.81
CA THR A 113 3.72 -1.46 -10.16
C THR A 113 2.26 -1.00 -10.15
N TRP A 114 1.87 -0.25 -11.17
CA TRP A 114 0.49 0.20 -11.46
C TRP A 114 0.00 -0.37 -12.78
N SER A 115 -1.32 -0.39 -13.00
CA SER A 115 -1.86 -0.76 -14.31
C SER A 115 -1.42 0.25 -15.39
N GLU A 116 -1.51 -0.14 -16.66
CA GLU A 116 -1.26 0.76 -17.77
C GLU A 116 -2.10 2.05 -17.71
N GLU A 117 -3.40 1.93 -17.44
CA GLU A 117 -4.32 3.05 -17.31
C GLU A 117 -3.88 4.02 -16.21
N GLU A 118 -3.56 3.49 -15.02
CA GLU A 118 -3.08 4.28 -13.88
C GLU A 118 -1.74 4.96 -14.20
N ALA A 119 -0.82 4.23 -14.81
CA ALA A 119 0.51 4.73 -15.15
C ALA A 119 0.45 5.85 -16.18
N THR A 120 -0.40 5.72 -17.20
CA THR A 120 -0.66 6.79 -18.18
C THR A 120 -1.30 8.01 -17.50
N ALA A 121 -2.33 7.80 -16.67
CA ALA A 121 -3.03 8.89 -16.01
C ALA A 121 -2.12 9.73 -15.10
N THR A 122 -1.06 9.14 -14.54
CA THR A 122 -0.11 9.83 -13.66
C THR A 122 1.20 10.25 -14.29
N GLY A 123 1.40 10.00 -15.59
CA GLY A 123 2.67 10.26 -16.25
C GLY A 123 3.82 9.39 -15.71
N ILE A 124 3.51 8.27 -15.06
CA ILE A 124 4.54 7.32 -14.58
C ILE A 124 5.33 6.77 -15.76
N LYS A 125 4.68 6.56 -16.92
CA LYS A 125 5.33 6.08 -18.14
C LYS A 125 6.49 6.97 -18.62
N ASP A 126 6.42 8.27 -18.34
CA ASP A 126 7.41 9.24 -18.82
C ASP A 126 8.64 9.32 -17.90
N LEU A 127 8.65 8.59 -16.78
CA LEU A 127 9.76 8.58 -15.85
C LEU A 127 10.87 7.62 -16.32
N PRO A 128 12.14 8.06 -16.33
CA PRO A 128 13.26 7.33 -16.96
C PRO A 128 13.64 5.99 -16.32
N MET A 129 13.07 5.66 -15.16
CA MET A 129 13.36 4.45 -14.37
C MET A 129 12.16 3.51 -14.25
N VAL A 130 11.10 3.81 -14.99
CA VAL A 130 9.89 2.99 -15.03
C VAL A 130 10.07 1.90 -16.06
N VAL A 131 9.78 0.68 -15.63
CA VAL A 131 9.88 -0.51 -16.44
C VAL A 131 8.50 -1.09 -16.65
N GLN A 132 8.22 -1.49 -17.89
CA GLN A 132 7.03 -2.23 -18.26
C GLN A 132 7.24 -3.71 -17.95
N VAL A 133 6.36 -4.29 -17.12
CA VAL A 133 6.41 -5.71 -16.76
C VAL A 133 5.13 -6.40 -17.25
N PRO A 134 5.23 -7.50 -18.00
CA PRO A 134 4.06 -8.28 -18.38
C PRO A 134 3.43 -8.93 -17.14
N PHE A 135 2.12 -8.78 -16.97
CA PHE A 135 1.35 -9.30 -15.85
C PHE A 135 0.06 -9.98 -16.31
N PHE A 136 0.09 -11.32 -16.39
CA PHE A 136 -0.97 -12.13 -17.01
C PHE A 136 -1.32 -11.65 -18.43
N MET A 137 -2.49 -11.04 -18.62
CA MET A 137 -2.95 -10.52 -19.91
C MET A 137 -2.70 -9.01 -20.10
N ASP A 138 -2.18 -8.32 -19.07
CA ASP A 138 -2.00 -6.87 -19.09
C ASP A 138 -0.54 -6.44 -18.90
N ASN A 139 -0.27 -5.18 -19.23
CA ASN A 139 1.00 -4.52 -18.91
C ASN A 139 0.89 -3.73 -17.62
N ARG A 140 1.92 -3.82 -16.78
CA ARG A 140 2.07 -2.98 -15.60
C ARG A 140 3.35 -2.16 -15.69
N TYR A 141 3.34 -0.98 -15.10
CA TYR A 141 4.47 -0.06 -15.12
C TYR A 141 4.90 0.25 -13.70
N GLY A 142 6.20 0.23 -13.44
CA GLY A 142 6.69 0.41 -12.08
C GLY A 142 8.19 0.52 -11.97
N PHE A 143 8.68 0.58 -10.74
CA PHE A 143 10.11 0.75 -10.45
C PHE A 143 10.51 -0.01 -9.19
N GLU A 144 11.82 -0.27 -9.07
CA GLU A 144 12.44 -0.85 -7.86
C GLU A 144 12.63 0.23 -6.80
N ILE A 145 12.38 -0.09 -5.54
CA ILE A 145 12.58 0.82 -4.40
C ILE A 145 13.99 0.59 -3.84
N LYS A 146 14.93 1.47 -4.18
CA LYS A 146 16.33 1.38 -3.74
C LYS A 146 16.70 2.47 -2.76
N THR A 147 16.25 3.70 -3.03
CA THR A 147 16.60 4.90 -2.28
C THR A 147 15.38 5.57 -1.67
N ASP A 148 15.60 6.48 -0.73
CA ASP A 148 14.50 7.22 -0.10
C ASP A 148 13.77 8.12 -1.11
N GLU A 149 14.43 8.58 -2.19
CA GLU A 149 13.73 9.24 -3.29
C GLU A 149 12.72 8.32 -3.99
N ASP A 150 13.01 7.02 -4.12
CA ASP A 150 12.06 6.05 -4.68
C ASP A 150 10.85 5.86 -3.77
N ALA A 151 11.06 5.88 -2.44
CA ALA A 151 9.96 5.83 -1.47
C ALA A 151 9.08 7.09 -1.55
N GLN A 152 9.68 8.27 -1.75
CA GLN A 152 8.93 9.51 -1.97
C GLN A 152 8.18 9.51 -3.31
N ARG A 153 8.80 8.96 -4.37
CA ARG A 153 8.15 8.81 -5.68
C ARG A 153 6.93 7.89 -5.59
N LEU A 154 7.02 6.79 -4.84
CA LEU A 154 5.87 5.92 -4.54
C LEU A 154 4.69 6.72 -3.95
N LEU A 155 4.96 7.59 -2.98
CA LEU A 155 3.93 8.45 -2.38
C LEU A 155 3.35 9.41 -3.41
N LEU A 156 4.21 10.12 -4.16
CA LEU A 156 3.80 11.09 -5.17
C LEU A 156 2.86 10.46 -6.21
N CYS A 157 3.24 9.32 -6.78
CA CYS A 157 2.45 8.56 -7.74
C CYS A 157 1.08 8.16 -7.16
N THR A 158 1.08 7.62 -5.94
CA THR A 158 -0.15 7.17 -5.26
C THR A 158 -1.11 8.33 -4.98
N LEU A 159 -0.58 9.46 -4.49
CA LEU A 159 -1.38 10.64 -4.17
C LEU A 159 -1.94 11.30 -5.44
N ASN A 160 -1.18 11.32 -6.53
CA ASN A 160 -1.66 11.82 -7.82
C ASN A 160 -2.80 10.95 -8.37
N LEU A 161 -2.68 9.62 -8.32
CA LEU A 161 -3.79 8.72 -8.69
C LEU A 161 -5.05 8.98 -7.88
N LYS A 162 -4.90 9.15 -6.55
CA LYS A 162 -6.03 9.49 -5.67
C LYS A 162 -6.67 10.82 -6.05
N ARG A 163 -5.88 11.84 -6.39
CA ARG A 163 -6.39 13.15 -6.82
C ARG A 163 -7.21 13.01 -8.12
N LEU A 164 -6.68 12.31 -9.12
CA LEU A 164 -7.36 12.09 -10.39
C LEU A 164 -8.66 11.29 -10.23
N ALA A 165 -8.63 10.24 -9.40
CA ALA A 165 -9.80 9.43 -9.08
C ALA A 165 -10.90 10.22 -8.34
N LYS A 166 -10.52 11.15 -7.46
CA LYS A 166 -11.46 12.08 -6.82
C LYS A 166 -12.11 13.01 -7.85
N GLN A 167 -11.33 13.52 -8.81
CA GLN A 167 -11.84 14.39 -9.88
C GLN A 167 -12.82 13.66 -10.81
N SER A 168 -12.65 12.35 -11.02
CA SER A 168 -13.55 11.52 -11.84
C SER A 168 -14.78 10.99 -11.08
N GLY A 169 -14.95 11.35 -9.79
CA GLY A 169 -16.06 10.90 -8.95
C GLY A 169 -16.01 9.43 -8.55
N LYS A 170 -14.91 8.72 -8.85
CA LYS A 170 -14.71 7.30 -8.54
C LYS A 170 -13.50 7.15 -7.64
N CYS A 171 -13.67 7.29 -6.33
CA CYS A 171 -12.58 7.10 -5.37
C CYS A 171 -12.97 6.10 -4.27
N ASP A 172 -12.30 4.96 -4.25
CA ASP A 172 -12.24 4.13 -3.06
C ASP A 172 -10.89 4.38 -2.35
N PRO A 173 -10.88 5.06 -1.21
CA PRO A 173 -9.66 5.39 -0.46
C PRO A 173 -8.76 4.18 -0.13
N LEU A 174 -9.30 2.97 -0.05
CA LEU A 174 -8.52 1.77 0.28
C LEU A 174 -7.73 1.21 -0.90
N TYR A 175 -8.28 1.32 -2.11
CA TYR A 175 -7.76 0.62 -3.28
C TYR A 175 -7.20 1.57 -4.34
N THR A 176 -7.69 2.81 -4.39
CA THR A 176 -7.22 3.79 -5.38
C THR A 176 -5.73 4.10 -5.18
N GLY A 177 -4.95 4.01 -6.26
CA GLY A 177 -3.55 4.41 -6.28
C GLY A 177 -2.60 3.47 -5.55
N ARG A 178 -3.11 2.41 -4.94
CA ARG A 178 -2.30 1.41 -4.24
C ARG A 178 -1.52 0.58 -5.27
N PRO A 179 -0.19 0.65 -5.28
CA PRO A 179 0.57 -0.21 -6.19
C PRO A 179 0.49 -1.67 -5.78
N MET A 180 0.70 -2.53 -6.77
CA MET A 180 1.00 -3.92 -6.53
C MET A 180 2.47 -4.08 -6.13
N LEU A 181 2.71 -4.91 -5.13
CA LEU A 181 4.07 -5.31 -4.78
C LEU A 181 4.58 -6.29 -5.83
N GLU A 182 5.79 -6.05 -6.33
CA GLU A 182 6.41 -6.85 -7.37
C GLU A 182 7.75 -7.44 -6.92
N GLN A 183 8.24 -8.47 -7.62
CA GLN A 183 9.58 -8.99 -7.39
C GLN A 183 10.61 -8.15 -8.14
N PRO A 184 11.68 -7.64 -7.48
CA PRO A 184 12.72 -6.85 -8.15
C PRO A 184 13.34 -7.54 -9.38
N ALA A 185 13.46 -8.87 -9.35
CA ALA A 185 13.98 -9.65 -10.46
C ALA A 185 13.16 -9.51 -11.75
N ARG A 186 11.82 -9.37 -11.64
CA ARG A 186 10.94 -9.22 -12.80
C ARG A 186 11.11 -7.86 -13.48
N LEU A 187 11.32 -6.80 -12.70
CA LEU A 187 11.66 -5.48 -13.25
C LEU A 187 13.04 -5.49 -13.93
N LYS A 188 14.04 -6.14 -13.33
CA LYS A 188 15.38 -6.24 -13.93
C LYS A 188 15.36 -6.99 -15.26
N ALA A 189 14.62 -8.09 -15.35
CA ALA A 189 14.48 -8.84 -16.59
C ALA A 189 13.81 -8.00 -17.69
N ALA A 190 12.79 -7.22 -17.33
CA ALA A 190 12.10 -6.36 -18.28
C ALA A 190 12.92 -5.15 -18.75
N SER A 191 13.85 -4.63 -17.92
CA SER A 191 14.75 -3.54 -18.32
C SER A 191 15.89 -3.95 -19.27
N ALA A 192 16.07 -5.25 -19.52
CA ALA A 192 17.12 -5.78 -20.38
C ALA A 192 16.67 -5.98 -21.84
N HIS A 193 15.42 -5.65 -22.15
CA HIS A 193 14.78 -5.72 -23.46
C HIS A 193 14.50 -4.32 -24.00
#